data_AF-A0A6G0WB40-F1
#
_entry.id   AF-A0A6G0WB40-F1
#
_cell.length_a   1.000
_cell.length_b   1.000
_cell.length_c   1.000
_cell.angle_alpha   90.00
_cell.angle_beta   90.00
_cell.angle_gamma   90.00
#
_symmetry.space_group_name_H-M   'P 1'
#
loop_
_entity.id
_entity.type
_entity.pdbx_description
1 polymer ?
#
loop_
_entity_poly.entity_id
_entity_poly.type
_entity_poly.pdbx_seq_one_letter_code
_entity_poly.pdbx_strand_id
1 'polypeptide(L)'
;MCECLMLVPSSISQDSLTELPKTIPYDQLAEFYGWENNFTKIENIDFRNANEVKFTSVPTLTSLVNVSFSTKLTKLFFDKSSFTTFLIDNSTYRALLAAATVQILSIDVSKSCVSPNKIMPLKTHSVCVSSTPLIASSTPTPGASTQSSSSSHVGAIVGGVAGGCVIAAFVAWYFIRKNKRLEAAAKEGYTEYGYHQQTVSDNNTTNGTNMMFNMEELALIRLDEQALVKTKSVAQGAYGQVFIGEYKGELVAIKCLLPGKTTKSDVQFLIDEIKLTSQLDSPYVVRTLGASWITPVMLEMVVEWMDRGDLKNVLEETKPANPSVNSTTFSWREKIECLLCIVEGLAYLHSLDIIHRDLKSRNILMDTKKGTKLTDFGTARETTNETMTIGVGTYRWMAPEVLKENYYTVAADIYSLGMVIAELSTHHIPYVDMTNEKGKTLVDTAIMSMVINNSIQPTISPLSPPWLKEMAMQCMSFMPENRPTALQLSATIRKQLKALDG
;
A
#
# COMPACT_ATOMS: atom_id res chain seq x y z
N MET A 1 -34.94 9.62 3.82
CA MET A 1 -34.44 8.33 3.30
C MET A 1 -33.37 8.65 2.27
N CYS A 2 -32.12 8.76 2.71
CA CYS A 2 -30.96 8.78 1.81
C CYS A 2 -30.33 7.41 1.91
N GLU A 3 -30.22 6.70 0.78
CA GLU A 3 -29.55 5.41 0.69
C GLU A 3 -28.08 5.58 1.09
N CYS A 4 -27.68 4.92 2.17
CA CYS A 4 -26.29 4.72 2.53
C CYS A 4 -25.63 3.91 1.40
N LEU A 5 -24.81 4.55 0.57
CA LEU A 5 -23.85 3.88 -0.29
C LEU A 5 -22.86 3.12 0.61
N MET A 6 -23.13 1.82 0.84
CA MET A 6 -22.16 0.94 1.47
C MET A 6 -20.90 0.90 0.60
N LEU A 7 -19.80 1.45 1.11
CA LEU A 7 -18.49 1.33 0.47
C LEU A 7 -18.14 -0.16 0.36
N VAL A 8 -18.12 -0.66 -0.87
CA VAL A 8 -17.75 -2.04 -1.18
C VAL A 8 -16.21 -2.13 -1.12
N PRO A 9 -15.63 -3.07 -0.35
CA PRO A 9 -14.18 -3.21 -0.29
C PRO A 9 -13.62 -3.62 -1.67
N SER A 10 -12.77 -2.77 -2.23
CA SER A 10 -11.99 -3.04 -3.45
C SER A 10 -10.74 -3.90 -3.18
N SER A 11 -10.48 -4.28 -1.92
CA SER A 11 -9.35 -5.11 -1.54
C SER A 11 -9.70 -6.06 -0.39
N ILE A 12 -9.11 -7.25 -0.41
CA ILE A 12 -9.12 -8.23 0.69
C ILE A 12 -7.70 -8.77 0.89
N SER A 13 -7.26 -8.86 2.15
CA SER A 13 -5.86 -9.21 2.43
C SER A 13 -5.64 -9.75 3.83
N GLN A 14 -4.72 -10.72 3.96
CA GLN A 14 -4.28 -11.28 5.26
C GLN A 14 -5.40 -11.89 6.10
N ASP A 15 -6.53 -12.22 5.48
CA ASP A 15 -7.71 -12.79 6.13
C ASP A 15 -7.67 -14.33 6.21
N SER A 16 -6.58 -14.95 5.73
CA SER A 16 -6.43 -16.40 5.57
C SER A 16 -7.58 -17.04 4.76
N LEU A 17 -8.22 -16.26 3.88
CA LEU A 17 -9.37 -16.74 3.12
C LEU A 17 -8.94 -17.78 2.09
N THR A 18 -9.77 -18.81 1.95
CA THR A 18 -9.57 -19.89 0.98
C THR A 18 -10.46 -19.73 -0.27
N GLU A 19 -11.48 -18.88 -0.20
CA GLU A 19 -12.39 -18.54 -1.30
C GLU A 19 -12.74 -17.04 -1.31
N LEU A 20 -13.07 -16.51 -2.49
CA LEU A 20 -13.52 -15.13 -2.65
C LEU A 20 -14.89 -14.91 -1.99
N PRO A 21 -15.07 -13.88 -1.13
CA PRO A 21 -16.34 -13.60 -0.49
C PRO A 21 -17.45 -13.31 -1.50
N LYS A 22 -18.58 -14.01 -1.41
CA LYS A 22 -19.76 -13.78 -2.27
C LYS A 22 -20.50 -12.47 -1.98
N THR A 23 -20.18 -11.82 -0.86
CA THR A 23 -20.80 -10.56 -0.44
C THR A 23 -20.27 -9.34 -1.17
N ILE A 24 -19.20 -9.49 -1.95
CA ILE A 24 -18.59 -8.41 -2.72
C ILE A 24 -19.23 -8.36 -4.11
N PRO A 25 -19.85 -7.23 -4.53
CA PRO A 25 -20.33 -7.03 -5.89
C PRO A 25 -19.15 -6.73 -6.84
N TYR A 26 -18.41 -7.78 -7.21
CA TYR A 26 -17.24 -7.69 -8.09
C TYR A 26 -17.54 -7.01 -9.45
N ASP A 27 -18.77 -7.13 -9.93
CA ASP A 27 -19.26 -6.55 -11.18
C ASP A 27 -19.34 -5.01 -11.12
N GLN A 28 -19.37 -4.44 -9.93
CA GLN A 28 -19.43 -2.99 -9.72
C GLN A 28 -18.05 -2.37 -9.46
N LEU A 29 -17.04 -3.18 -9.15
CA LEU A 29 -15.71 -2.70 -8.79
C LEU A 29 -14.95 -2.15 -10.00
N ALA A 30 -14.36 -0.97 -9.83
CA ALA A 30 -13.40 -0.42 -10.80
C ALA A 30 -12.02 -1.08 -10.67
N GLU A 31 -11.68 -1.56 -9.47
CA GLU A 31 -10.41 -2.22 -9.15
C GLU A 31 -10.64 -3.30 -8.09
N PHE A 32 -9.89 -4.40 -8.16
CA PHE A 32 -9.94 -5.44 -7.13
C PHE A 32 -8.55 -5.99 -6.76
N TYR A 33 -8.29 -6.09 -5.45
CA TYR A 33 -7.02 -6.54 -4.90
C TYR A 33 -7.19 -7.68 -3.88
N GLY A 34 -6.77 -8.89 -4.21
CA GLY A 34 -6.81 -10.06 -3.33
C GLY A 34 -5.42 -10.57 -2.97
N TRP A 35 -4.65 -9.83 -2.17
CA TRP A 35 -3.26 -10.21 -1.83
C TRP A 35 -3.14 -11.02 -0.54
N GLU A 36 -2.06 -11.80 -0.39
CA GLU A 36 -1.69 -12.52 0.85
C GLU A 36 -2.83 -13.33 1.50
N ASN A 37 -3.59 -14.03 0.68
CA ASN A 37 -4.63 -14.97 1.10
C ASN A 37 -4.26 -16.40 0.70
N ASN A 38 -5.08 -17.37 1.12
CA ASN A 38 -4.90 -18.79 0.83
C ASN A 38 -5.87 -19.29 -0.25
N PHE A 39 -6.29 -18.42 -1.20
CA PHE A 39 -7.21 -18.81 -2.27
C PHE A 39 -6.64 -19.97 -3.07
N THR A 40 -7.45 -21.00 -3.29
CA THR A 40 -7.06 -22.12 -4.16
C THR A 40 -7.68 -22.00 -5.55
N LYS A 41 -8.83 -21.32 -5.63
CA LYS A 41 -9.63 -21.15 -6.85
C LYS A 41 -10.34 -19.79 -6.88
N ILE A 42 -10.46 -19.23 -8.08
CA ILE A 42 -11.39 -18.14 -8.41
C ILE A 42 -12.43 -18.69 -9.37
N GLU A 43 -13.71 -18.62 -8.98
CA GLU A 43 -14.80 -19.19 -9.77
C GLU A 43 -16.05 -18.31 -9.77
N ASN A 44 -16.68 -18.17 -10.93
CA ASN A 44 -17.96 -17.49 -11.12
C ASN A 44 -17.93 -16.01 -10.68
N ILE A 45 -16.89 -15.28 -11.09
CA ILE A 45 -16.71 -13.87 -10.75
C ILE A 45 -16.76 -13.00 -12.00
N ASP A 46 -17.52 -11.92 -11.94
CA ASP A 46 -17.59 -10.92 -13.00
C ASP A 46 -16.75 -9.70 -12.62
N PHE A 47 -15.67 -9.46 -13.37
CA PHE A 47 -14.80 -8.29 -13.24
C PHE A 47 -14.92 -7.37 -14.46
N ARG A 48 -16.02 -7.40 -15.21
CA ARG A 48 -16.15 -6.61 -16.45
C ARG A 48 -16.09 -5.10 -16.24
N ASN A 49 -16.42 -4.58 -15.05
CA ASN A 49 -16.25 -3.16 -14.76
C ASN A 49 -14.82 -2.78 -14.31
N ALA A 50 -14.01 -3.77 -13.93
CA ALA A 50 -12.69 -3.53 -13.39
C ALA A 50 -11.70 -3.15 -14.51
N ASN A 51 -10.93 -2.09 -14.24
CA ASN A 51 -9.79 -1.70 -15.06
C ASN A 51 -8.47 -2.32 -14.57
N GLU A 52 -8.42 -2.78 -13.32
CA GLU A 52 -7.27 -3.41 -12.69
C GLU A 52 -7.70 -4.52 -11.72
N VAL A 53 -7.10 -5.71 -11.84
CA VAL A 53 -7.31 -6.84 -10.91
C VAL A 53 -5.97 -7.44 -10.51
N LYS A 54 -5.70 -7.57 -9.20
CA LYS A 54 -4.46 -8.15 -8.69
C LYS A 54 -4.70 -9.19 -7.61
N PHE A 55 -3.96 -10.29 -7.70
CA PHE A 55 -3.76 -11.27 -6.65
C PHE A 55 -2.26 -11.40 -6.44
N THR A 56 -1.75 -10.74 -5.41
CA THR A 56 -0.31 -10.67 -5.12
C THR A 56 0.04 -11.62 -3.98
N SER A 57 1.15 -12.35 -4.08
CA SER A 57 1.60 -13.28 -3.03
C SER A 57 0.58 -14.36 -2.68
N VAL A 58 -0.15 -14.89 -3.66
CA VAL A 58 -1.11 -16.01 -3.50
C VAL A 58 -0.61 -17.27 -4.23
N PRO A 59 0.39 -17.98 -3.68
CA PRO A 59 0.98 -19.15 -4.34
C PRO A 59 0.06 -20.37 -4.38
N THR A 60 -0.93 -20.43 -3.50
CA THR A 60 -1.91 -21.54 -3.43
C THR A 60 -2.98 -21.48 -4.51
N LEU A 61 -3.11 -20.34 -5.22
CA LEU A 61 -4.10 -20.14 -6.26
C LEU A 61 -3.67 -20.84 -7.55
N THR A 62 -4.42 -21.88 -7.93
CA THR A 62 -4.08 -22.75 -9.04
C THR A 62 -5.20 -22.91 -10.07
N SER A 63 -6.40 -22.38 -9.78
CA SER A 63 -7.57 -22.54 -10.63
C SER A 63 -8.31 -21.22 -10.85
N LEU A 64 -8.55 -20.88 -12.12
CA LEU A 64 -9.41 -19.77 -12.55
C LEU A 64 -10.42 -20.32 -13.54
N VAL A 65 -11.70 -20.25 -13.19
CA VAL A 65 -12.79 -20.84 -13.99
C VAL A 65 -13.96 -19.89 -14.02
N ASN A 66 -14.51 -19.61 -15.20
CA ASN A 66 -15.70 -18.77 -15.32
C ASN A 66 -15.52 -17.39 -14.66
N VAL A 67 -14.44 -16.70 -15.05
CA VAL A 67 -14.14 -15.33 -14.61
C VAL A 67 -14.20 -14.43 -15.84
N SER A 68 -14.97 -13.35 -15.76
CA SER A 68 -15.19 -12.45 -16.91
C SER A 68 -14.42 -11.15 -16.79
N PHE A 69 -13.72 -10.76 -17.84
CA PHE A 69 -13.06 -9.46 -17.98
C PHE A 69 -13.56 -8.74 -19.24
N SER A 70 -13.60 -7.41 -19.22
CA SER A 70 -13.89 -6.59 -20.41
C SER A 70 -12.64 -5.89 -20.92
N THR A 71 -12.72 -5.25 -22.09
CA THR A 71 -11.64 -4.44 -22.65
C THR A 71 -11.28 -3.19 -21.81
N LYS A 72 -12.03 -2.90 -20.73
CA LYS A 72 -11.62 -1.92 -19.71
C LYS A 72 -10.40 -2.37 -18.93
N LEU A 73 -10.15 -3.68 -18.85
CA LEU A 73 -9.02 -4.23 -18.11
C LEU A 73 -7.70 -3.81 -18.75
N THR A 74 -6.92 -3.02 -18.03
CA THR A 74 -5.58 -2.60 -18.43
C THR A 74 -4.50 -3.47 -17.79
N LYS A 75 -4.79 -4.04 -16.61
CA LYS A 75 -3.82 -4.66 -15.73
C LYS A 75 -4.38 -5.90 -15.02
N LEU A 76 -3.72 -7.02 -15.18
CA LEU A 76 -3.99 -8.27 -14.47
C LEU A 76 -2.71 -8.82 -13.85
N PHE A 77 -2.73 -9.10 -12.56
CA PHE A 77 -1.57 -9.59 -11.83
C PHE A 77 -1.87 -10.85 -10.99
N PHE A 78 -1.08 -11.88 -11.21
CA PHE A 78 -1.02 -13.15 -10.49
C PHE A 78 0.45 -13.55 -10.30
N ASP A 79 1.19 -12.75 -9.53
CA ASP A 79 2.67 -12.73 -9.54
C ASP A 79 3.33 -13.99 -8.95
N LYS A 80 2.64 -14.69 -8.04
CA LYS A 80 3.08 -15.94 -7.41
C LYS A 80 2.17 -17.14 -7.71
N SER A 81 1.10 -16.96 -8.49
CA SER A 81 0.12 -18.02 -8.75
C SER A 81 0.45 -18.82 -10.01
N SER A 82 0.52 -20.15 -9.87
CA SER A 82 0.78 -21.07 -10.97
C SER A 82 -0.48 -21.86 -11.30
N PHE A 83 -1.12 -21.53 -12.42
CA PHE A 83 -2.43 -22.09 -12.76
C PHE A 83 -2.30 -23.44 -13.46
N THR A 84 -2.96 -24.45 -12.89
CA THR A 84 -3.18 -25.76 -13.55
C THR A 84 -4.54 -25.80 -14.26
N THR A 85 -5.43 -24.86 -13.94
CA THR A 85 -6.73 -24.65 -14.61
C THR A 85 -6.93 -23.17 -14.88
N PHE A 86 -7.14 -22.79 -16.13
CA PHE A 86 -7.40 -21.41 -16.56
C PHE A 86 -8.41 -21.42 -17.70
N LEU A 87 -9.70 -21.47 -17.34
CA LEU A 87 -10.83 -21.60 -18.27
C LEU A 87 -11.62 -20.28 -18.35
N ILE A 88 -11.56 -19.64 -19.50
CA ILE A 88 -12.22 -18.36 -19.80
C ILE A 88 -13.05 -18.45 -21.08
N ASP A 89 -13.94 -17.49 -21.31
CA ASP A 89 -14.68 -17.39 -22.57
C ASP A 89 -13.93 -16.54 -23.61
N ASN A 90 -14.45 -16.53 -24.84
CA ASN A 90 -13.84 -15.78 -25.94
C ASN A 90 -13.84 -14.25 -25.72
N SER A 91 -14.79 -13.70 -24.97
CA SER A 91 -14.85 -12.26 -24.67
C SER A 91 -13.73 -11.84 -23.73
N THR A 92 -13.53 -12.62 -22.67
CA THR A 92 -12.47 -12.46 -21.68
C THR A 92 -11.10 -12.69 -22.31
N TYR A 93 -10.96 -13.69 -23.18
CA TYR A 93 -9.71 -13.93 -23.90
C TYR A 93 -9.26 -12.68 -24.70
N ARG A 94 -10.19 -12.00 -25.38
CA ARG A 94 -9.90 -10.74 -26.09
C ARG A 94 -9.52 -9.60 -25.16
N ALA A 95 -10.19 -9.49 -24.00
CA ALA A 95 -9.84 -8.51 -22.98
C ALA A 95 -8.40 -8.71 -22.48
N LEU A 96 -7.98 -9.95 -22.21
CA LEU A 96 -6.63 -10.26 -21.75
C LEU A 96 -5.55 -10.01 -22.82
N LEU A 97 -5.87 -10.23 -24.10
CA LEU A 97 -4.98 -9.86 -25.21
C LEU A 97 -4.78 -8.34 -25.31
N ALA A 98 -5.83 -7.57 -25.07
CA ALA A 98 -5.80 -6.11 -25.16
C ALA A 98 -5.20 -5.41 -23.93
N ALA A 99 -5.24 -6.06 -22.76
CA ALA A 99 -4.71 -5.50 -21.51
C ALA A 99 -3.22 -5.16 -21.64
N ALA A 100 -2.82 -3.96 -21.20
CA ALA A 100 -1.43 -3.50 -21.26
C ALA A 100 -0.50 -4.43 -20.47
N THR A 101 -0.91 -4.82 -19.27
CA THR A 101 -0.13 -5.70 -18.39
C THR A 101 -0.93 -6.94 -18.03
N VAL A 102 -0.37 -8.12 -18.33
CA VAL A 102 -0.87 -9.40 -17.82
C VAL A 102 0.35 -10.14 -17.30
N GLN A 103 0.49 -10.18 -15.98
CA GLN A 103 1.60 -10.82 -15.29
C GLN A 103 1.05 -12.03 -14.53
N ILE A 104 1.51 -13.22 -14.91
CA ILE A 104 1.10 -14.49 -14.31
C ILE A 104 2.38 -15.31 -14.16
N LEU A 105 2.60 -15.98 -13.03
CA LEU A 105 3.83 -16.76 -12.80
C LEU A 105 3.94 -17.91 -13.80
N SER A 106 2.90 -18.75 -13.92
CA SER A 106 2.81 -19.79 -14.93
C SER A 106 1.37 -20.24 -15.17
N ILE A 107 1.12 -20.80 -16.37
CA ILE A 107 -0.15 -21.43 -16.72
C ILE A 107 0.16 -22.72 -17.48
N ASP A 108 -0.28 -23.86 -16.95
CA ASP A 108 -0.27 -25.17 -17.63
C ASP A 108 -1.68 -25.76 -17.64
N VAL A 109 -2.38 -25.55 -18.75
CA VAL A 109 -3.73 -26.10 -18.97
C VAL A 109 -3.73 -27.41 -19.78
N SER A 110 -2.56 -28.03 -20.01
CA SER A 110 -2.43 -29.21 -20.87
C SER A 110 -3.32 -30.38 -20.43
N LYS A 111 -3.53 -30.53 -19.11
CA LYS A 111 -4.36 -31.58 -18.51
C LYS A 111 -5.80 -31.15 -18.24
N SER A 112 -6.05 -29.84 -18.07
CA SER A 112 -7.36 -29.30 -17.67
C SER A 112 -8.20 -28.81 -18.84
N CYS A 113 -7.59 -28.50 -20.00
CA CYS A 113 -8.31 -28.05 -21.18
C CYS A 113 -8.80 -29.24 -22.02
N VAL A 114 -10.09 -29.55 -21.90
CA VAL A 114 -10.74 -30.65 -22.61
C VAL A 114 -11.71 -30.15 -23.68
N SER A 115 -11.94 -30.96 -24.72
CA SER A 115 -12.92 -30.68 -25.78
C SER A 115 -14.32 -30.41 -25.18
N PRO A 116 -15.07 -29.39 -25.66
CA PRO A 116 -14.88 -28.61 -26.88
C PRO A 116 -13.99 -27.35 -26.71
N ASN A 117 -13.39 -27.14 -25.53
CA ASN A 117 -12.53 -25.98 -25.28
C ASN A 117 -11.20 -26.11 -26.01
N LYS A 118 -10.58 -24.97 -26.33
CA LYS A 118 -9.32 -24.94 -27.09
C LYS A 118 -8.24 -24.23 -26.29
N ILE A 119 -7.04 -24.80 -26.32
CA ILE A 119 -5.84 -24.12 -25.81
C ILE A 119 -5.48 -23.02 -26.80
N MET A 120 -5.39 -21.77 -26.31
CA MET A 120 -5.08 -20.59 -27.11
C MET A 120 -3.89 -19.83 -26.51
N PRO A 121 -3.02 -19.23 -27.35
CA PRO A 121 -1.88 -18.45 -26.87
C PRO A 121 -2.36 -17.13 -26.25
N LEU A 122 -1.82 -16.77 -25.09
CA LEU A 122 -2.02 -15.50 -24.39
C LEU A 122 -0.67 -14.92 -23.99
N LYS A 123 -0.14 -14.00 -24.81
CA LYS A 123 1.20 -13.42 -24.65
C LYS A 123 2.27 -14.51 -24.52
N THR A 124 2.89 -14.67 -23.35
CA THR A 124 3.90 -15.69 -23.06
C THR A 124 3.33 -17.01 -22.51
N HIS A 125 2.00 -17.12 -22.38
CA HIS A 125 1.30 -18.25 -21.77
C HIS A 125 0.31 -18.90 -22.74
N SER A 126 -0.29 -20.02 -22.32
CA SER A 126 -1.40 -20.68 -23.02
C SER A 126 -2.57 -20.86 -22.06
N VAL A 127 -3.78 -20.50 -22.48
CA VAL A 127 -5.01 -20.56 -21.67
C VAL A 127 -6.07 -21.43 -22.34
N CYS A 128 -7.02 -21.95 -21.57
CA CYS A 128 -8.13 -22.71 -22.10
C CYS A 128 -9.33 -21.79 -22.38
N VAL A 129 -9.80 -21.77 -23.62
CA VAL A 129 -10.89 -20.88 -24.06
C VAL A 129 -12.12 -21.70 -24.45
N SER A 130 -13.25 -21.40 -23.82
CA SER A 130 -14.57 -21.92 -24.18
C SER A 130 -15.19 -21.11 -25.31
N SER A 131 -15.88 -21.80 -26.22
CA SER A 131 -16.68 -21.21 -27.29
C SER A 131 -18.07 -20.75 -26.82
N THR A 132 -18.53 -21.22 -25.64
CA THR A 132 -19.76 -20.76 -25.00
C THR A 132 -19.47 -19.66 -23.98
N PRO A 133 -20.27 -18.57 -23.94
CA PRO A 133 -20.18 -17.57 -22.88
C PRO A 133 -20.45 -18.22 -21.52
N LEU A 134 -19.59 -17.94 -20.53
CA LEU A 134 -19.67 -18.59 -19.22
C LEU A 134 -20.52 -17.82 -18.19
N ILE A 135 -20.85 -16.54 -18.47
CA ILE A 135 -21.79 -15.71 -17.69
C ILE A 135 -22.93 -15.21 -18.61
N ALA A 136 -24.18 -15.48 -18.25
CA ALA A 136 -25.34 -14.94 -18.95
C ALA A 136 -25.46 -13.42 -18.68
N SER A 137 -25.41 -12.61 -19.73
CA SER A 137 -25.71 -11.18 -19.64
C SER A 137 -27.18 -10.97 -19.26
N SER A 138 -27.45 -10.44 -18.07
CA SER A 138 -28.78 -9.98 -17.66
C SER A 138 -29.11 -8.64 -18.34
N THR A 139 -29.76 -8.70 -19.49
CA THR A 139 -30.61 -7.60 -19.98
C THR A 139 -31.89 -8.19 -20.58
N PRO A 140 -33.08 -7.70 -20.19
CA PRO A 140 -34.34 -8.22 -20.68
C PRO A 140 -34.54 -7.76 -22.13
N THR A 141 -34.89 -8.68 -23.03
CA THR A 141 -35.42 -8.29 -24.34
C THR A 141 -36.74 -9.04 -24.55
N PRO A 142 -37.83 -8.35 -24.95
CA PRO A 142 -39.10 -8.98 -25.22
C PRO A 142 -39.09 -9.68 -26.59
N GLY A 143 -39.92 -10.73 -26.71
CA GLY A 143 -40.50 -11.13 -27.99
C GLY A 143 -39.79 -12.28 -28.70
N ALA A 144 -40.49 -13.41 -28.78
CA ALA A 144 -40.14 -14.62 -29.49
C ALA A 144 -40.12 -14.46 -31.02
N SER A 145 -39.31 -15.26 -31.72
CA SER A 145 -39.80 -16.34 -32.62
C SER A 145 -38.68 -16.95 -33.48
N THR A 146 -38.38 -18.22 -33.20
CA THR A 146 -38.33 -19.41 -34.08
C THR A 146 -37.66 -19.42 -35.48
N GLN A 147 -37.00 -20.58 -35.72
CA GLN A 147 -36.63 -21.25 -36.99
C GLN A 147 -35.38 -20.72 -37.72
N SER A 148 -34.51 -21.50 -38.37
CA SER A 148 -34.27 -22.95 -38.53
C SER A 148 -33.08 -23.09 -39.52
N SER A 149 -32.18 -24.08 -39.35
CA SER A 149 -31.36 -24.80 -40.37
C SER A 149 -30.52 -23.96 -41.38
N SER A 150 -29.33 -24.31 -41.87
CA SER A 150 -28.74 -25.59 -42.26
C SER A 150 -27.26 -25.40 -42.64
N SER A 151 -26.49 -26.48 -42.50
CA SER A 151 -25.24 -26.87 -43.18
C SER A 151 -24.69 -26.06 -44.36
N SER A 152 -23.36 -25.92 -44.44
CA SER A 152 -22.50 -26.82 -45.22
C SER A 152 -21.04 -26.37 -45.22
N HIS A 153 -20.13 -27.34 -45.22
CA HIS A 153 -18.71 -27.16 -45.45
C HIS A 153 -18.38 -27.08 -46.95
N VAL A 154 -17.16 -26.61 -47.21
CA VAL A 154 -16.26 -26.90 -48.35
C VAL A 154 -15.96 -25.69 -49.23
N GLY A 155 -14.67 -25.33 -49.27
CA GLY A 155 -14.09 -24.35 -50.18
C GLY A 155 -12.64 -24.05 -49.81
N ALA A 156 -11.76 -25.05 -49.93
CA ALA A 156 -10.34 -24.92 -49.68
C ALA A 156 -9.60 -24.24 -50.85
N ILE A 157 -8.65 -23.35 -50.50
CA ILE A 157 -7.35 -23.09 -51.17
C ILE A 157 -7.37 -22.57 -52.61
N VAL A 158 -6.97 -21.31 -52.82
CA VAL A 158 -5.78 -20.88 -53.63
C VAL A 158 -5.35 -19.47 -53.16
N GLY A 159 -4.09 -19.30 -52.73
CA GLY A 159 -3.52 -17.99 -52.39
C GLY A 159 -2.11 -18.03 -51.77
N GLY A 160 -1.28 -18.99 -52.17
CA GLY A 160 -0.05 -19.37 -51.45
C GLY A 160 1.26 -18.73 -51.91
N VAL A 161 1.30 -17.72 -52.80
CA VAL A 161 2.59 -17.20 -53.32
C VAL A 161 2.78 -15.69 -53.12
N ALA A 162 1.74 -14.91 -52.83
CA ALA A 162 1.88 -13.47 -52.56
C ALA A 162 2.24 -13.15 -51.08
N GLY A 163 1.82 -13.99 -50.12
CA GLY A 163 2.04 -13.75 -48.69
C GLY A 163 3.48 -13.99 -48.21
N GLY A 164 4.18 -14.94 -48.82
CA GLY A 164 5.55 -15.32 -48.43
C GLY A 164 6.59 -14.22 -48.70
N CYS A 165 6.47 -13.54 -49.85
CA CYS A 165 7.41 -12.47 -50.21
C CYS A 165 7.26 -11.23 -49.33
N VAL A 166 6.05 -10.91 -48.85
CA VAL A 166 5.79 -9.77 -47.96
C VAL A 166 6.36 -10.02 -46.56
N ILE A 167 6.20 -11.24 -46.03
CA ILE A 167 6.71 -11.61 -44.71
C ILE A 167 8.25 -11.65 -44.72
N ALA A 168 8.87 -12.22 -45.76
CA ALA A 168 10.33 -12.24 -45.88
C ALA A 168 10.93 -10.83 -46.00
N ALA A 169 10.30 -9.93 -46.76
CA ALA A 169 10.71 -8.54 -46.86
C ALA A 169 10.57 -7.78 -45.53
N PHE A 170 9.50 -8.03 -44.77
CA PHE A 170 9.29 -7.41 -43.45
C PHE A 170 10.30 -7.89 -42.41
N VAL A 171 10.64 -9.18 -42.42
CA VAL A 171 11.64 -9.76 -41.52
C VAL A 171 13.04 -9.24 -41.87
N ALA A 172 13.40 -9.20 -43.15
CA ALA A 172 14.67 -8.62 -43.59
C ALA A 172 14.77 -7.13 -43.22
N TRP A 173 13.71 -6.35 -43.45
CA TRP A 173 13.63 -4.95 -43.05
C TRP A 173 13.78 -4.77 -41.53
N TYR A 174 13.11 -5.62 -40.74
CA TYR A 174 13.19 -5.60 -39.29
C TYR A 174 14.62 -5.89 -38.78
N PHE A 175 15.29 -6.90 -39.34
CA PHE A 175 16.67 -7.23 -38.95
C PHE A 175 17.67 -6.17 -39.39
N ILE A 176 17.53 -5.58 -40.58
CA ILE A 176 18.37 -4.47 -41.05
C ILE A 176 18.18 -3.24 -40.15
N ARG A 177 16.92 -2.93 -39.77
CA ARG A 177 16.63 -1.80 -38.87
C ARG A 177 17.12 -2.04 -37.44
N LYS A 178 17.07 -3.30 -36.95
CA LYS A 178 17.60 -3.68 -35.63
C LYS A 178 19.13 -3.58 -35.61
N ASN A 179 19.83 -4.06 -36.65
CA ASN A 179 21.29 -3.94 -36.72
C ASN A 179 21.74 -2.49 -36.84
N LYS A 180 21.05 -1.64 -37.63
CA LYS A 180 21.36 -0.21 -37.69
C LYS A 180 21.10 0.52 -36.35
N ARG A 181 20.13 0.06 -35.54
CA ARG A 181 19.88 0.60 -34.18
C ARG A 181 20.94 0.16 -33.17
N LEU A 182 21.47 -1.06 -33.30
CA LEU A 182 22.58 -1.55 -32.48
C LEU A 182 23.90 -0.86 -32.83
N GLU A 183 24.15 -0.58 -34.12
CA GLU A 183 25.31 0.22 -34.55
C GLU A 183 25.20 1.70 -34.15
N ALA A 184 23.98 2.27 -34.10
CA ALA A 184 23.75 3.62 -33.59
C ALA A 184 23.92 3.69 -32.06
N ALA A 185 23.43 2.70 -31.32
CA ALA A 185 23.62 2.59 -29.86
C ALA A 185 25.07 2.31 -29.46
N ALA A 186 25.86 1.65 -30.32
CA ALA A 186 27.29 1.41 -30.10
C ALA A 186 28.18 2.63 -30.41
N LYS A 187 27.65 3.66 -31.08
CA LYS A 187 28.38 4.91 -31.40
C LYS A 187 28.07 6.08 -30.45
N GLU A 188 27.09 5.96 -29.55
CA GLU A 188 26.72 6.99 -28.55
C GLU A 188 27.28 6.73 -27.14
N GLY A 189 28.22 5.80 -26.99
CA GLY A 189 28.88 5.53 -25.71
C GLY A 189 30.38 5.74 -25.80
N TYR A 190 30.84 6.99 -25.89
CA TYR A 190 32.13 7.50 -25.39
C TYR A 190 32.25 8.99 -25.78
N THR A 191 31.75 9.89 -24.93
CA THR A 191 32.25 11.27 -24.89
C THR A 191 32.39 11.70 -23.43
N GLU A 192 33.63 12.02 -23.11
CA GLU A 192 34.19 12.51 -21.87
C GLU A 192 33.62 13.90 -21.53
N TYR A 193 33.01 14.07 -20.35
CA TYR A 193 32.48 15.36 -19.91
C TYR A 193 33.47 16.06 -18.97
N GLY A 194 34.23 16.98 -19.56
CA GLY A 194 34.86 18.09 -18.85
C GLY A 194 33.82 19.18 -18.52
N TYR A 195 33.90 19.71 -17.30
CA TYR A 195 33.07 20.80 -16.81
C TYR A 195 33.38 22.11 -17.55
N HIS A 196 32.37 22.78 -18.11
CA HIS A 196 32.40 24.23 -18.32
C HIS A 196 31.04 24.88 -18.09
N GLN A 197 31.11 25.96 -17.31
CA GLN A 197 30.04 26.83 -16.82
C GLN A 197 29.85 28.00 -17.81
N GLN A 198 28.63 28.29 -18.29
CA GLN A 198 28.20 29.65 -18.69
C GLN A 198 26.70 29.83 -19.00
N THR A 199 26.09 30.74 -18.23
CA THR A 199 25.09 31.81 -18.51
C THR A 199 24.03 31.74 -19.64
N VAL A 200 22.76 31.81 -19.21
CA VAL A 200 21.56 32.57 -19.68
C VAL A 200 21.35 32.85 -21.19
N SER A 201 20.23 32.37 -21.77
CA SER A 201 19.11 33.15 -22.38
C SER A 201 18.25 32.34 -23.37
N ASP A 202 16.96 32.26 -23.07
CA ASP A 202 15.74 32.23 -23.90
C ASP A 202 15.51 31.34 -25.16
N ASN A 203 14.29 30.79 -25.13
CA ASN A 203 13.28 30.59 -26.18
C ASN A 203 13.16 29.26 -26.96
N ASN A 204 12.10 28.55 -26.53
CA ASN A 204 11.02 27.94 -27.31
C ASN A 204 11.19 26.58 -28.01
N THR A 205 10.29 25.69 -27.56
CA THR A 205 9.62 24.57 -28.26
C THR A 205 10.46 23.33 -28.58
N THR A 206 10.32 22.31 -27.72
CA THR A 206 9.98 20.95 -28.16
C THR A 206 9.16 20.25 -27.08
N ASN A 207 8.01 19.70 -27.49
CA ASN A 207 7.15 18.86 -26.66
C ASN A 207 7.87 17.54 -26.35
N GLY A 208 8.63 17.52 -25.26
CA GLY A 208 8.98 16.32 -24.50
C GLY A 208 8.47 16.54 -23.08
N THR A 209 7.69 15.60 -22.54
CA THR A 209 7.25 15.61 -21.14
C THR A 209 8.47 15.42 -20.22
N ASN A 210 9.24 16.49 -20.04
CA ASN A 210 10.25 16.57 -19.00
C ASN A 210 9.51 16.79 -17.68
N MET A 211 9.40 15.74 -16.86
CA MET A 211 8.98 15.89 -15.47
C MET A 211 10.05 16.73 -14.74
N MET A 212 9.91 18.06 -14.76
CA MET A 212 10.72 18.93 -13.90
C MET A 212 10.25 18.76 -12.46
N PHE A 213 11.08 18.10 -11.65
CA PHE A 213 11.00 18.14 -10.19
C PHE A 213 11.89 19.27 -9.69
N ASN A 214 11.39 20.10 -8.77
CA ASN A 214 12.24 21.10 -8.12
C ASN A 214 13.09 20.43 -7.01
N MET A 215 14.24 19.89 -7.41
CA MET A 215 15.20 19.27 -6.49
C MET A 215 16.13 20.28 -5.82
N GLU A 216 16.08 21.56 -6.23
CA GLU A 216 16.98 22.61 -5.74
C GLU A 216 16.77 22.86 -4.24
N GLU A 217 15.52 22.77 -3.78
CA GLU A 217 15.19 22.90 -2.35
C GLU A 217 15.80 21.78 -1.48
N LEU A 218 16.09 20.61 -2.07
CA LEU A 218 16.77 19.52 -1.37
C LEU A 218 18.30 19.61 -1.45
N ALA A 219 18.85 20.53 -2.25
CA ALA A 219 20.29 20.63 -2.49
C ALA A 219 21.08 20.91 -1.20
N LEU A 220 20.51 21.67 -0.27
CA LEU A 220 21.14 22.03 1.01
C LEU A 220 21.32 20.83 1.96
N ILE A 221 20.53 19.77 1.77
CA ILE A 221 20.57 18.55 2.58
C ILE A 221 21.02 17.35 1.74
N ARG A 222 21.61 17.60 0.56
CA ARG A 222 22.08 16.53 -0.32
C ARG A 222 23.27 15.82 0.31
N LEU A 223 23.15 14.51 0.44
CA LEU A 223 24.22 13.65 0.91
C LEU A 223 25.03 13.14 -0.29
N ASP A 224 26.32 12.94 -0.05
CA ASP A 224 27.20 12.24 -0.99
C ASP A 224 26.76 10.78 -1.15
N GLU A 225 26.27 10.45 -2.34
CA GLU A 225 25.81 9.12 -2.72
C GLU A 225 26.92 8.08 -2.55
N GLN A 226 28.17 8.42 -2.85
CA GLN A 226 29.30 7.47 -2.79
C GLN A 226 29.62 7.05 -1.36
N ALA A 227 29.26 7.88 -0.38
CA ALA A 227 29.41 7.61 1.04
C ALA A 227 28.19 6.90 1.65
N LEU A 228 27.13 6.65 0.87
CA LEU A 228 25.89 6.01 1.31
C LEU A 228 25.83 4.56 0.82
N VAL A 229 25.87 3.61 1.76
CA VAL A 229 25.86 2.18 1.44
C VAL A 229 24.57 1.55 1.96
N LYS A 230 23.69 1.13 1.04
CA LYS A 230 22.50 0.32 1.38
C LYS A 230 22.91 -1.13 1.61
N THR A 231 22.45 -1.73 2.71
CA THR A 231 22.77 -3.13 3.05
C THR A 231 21.57 -4.06 2.90
N LYS A 232 20.51 -3.89 3.71
CA LYS A 232 19.40 -4.85 3.79
C LYS A 232 18.05 -4.14 3.85
N SER A 233 17.07 -4.63 3.11
CA SER A 233 15.67 -4.20 3.26
C SER A 233 15.13 -4.64 4.62
N VAL A 234 14.64 -3.70 5.42
CA VAL A 234 14.12 -3.96 6.78
C VAL A 234 12.61 -3.80 6.87
N ALA A 235 12.01 -2.97 6.00
CA ALA A 235 10.56 -2.80 5.95
C ALA A 235 10.10 -2.45 4.53
N GLN A 236 8.84 -2.79 4.23
CA GLN A 236 8.14 -2.38 3.03
C GLN A 236 6.72 -1.99 3.43
N GLY A 237 6.39 -0.71 3.29
CA GLY A 237 5.07 -0.15 3.61
C GLY A 237 4.35 0.38 2.37
N ALA A 238 3.15 0.93 2.54
CA ALA A 238 2.39 1.54 1.45
C ALA A 238 3.11 2.74 0.81
N TYR A 239 3.95 3.43 1.60
CA TYR A 239 4.61 4.68 1.23
C TYR A 239 6.08 4.53 0.78
N GLY A 240 6.64 3.32 0.85
CA GLY A 240 8.05 3.12 0.49
C GLY A 240 8.67 1.83 1.01
N GLN A 241 9.92 1.62 0.62
CA GLN A 241 10.79 0.57 1.12
C GLN A 241 11.87 1.20 2.00
N VAL A 242 12.16 0.58 3.15
CA VAL A 242 13.22 1.06 4.07
C VAL A 242 14.34 0.04 4.10
N PHE A 243 15.56 0.53 3.93
CA PHE A 243 16.80 -0.22 4.05
C PHE A 243 17.57 0.22 5.28
N ILE A 244 18.24 -0.72 5.96
CA ILE A 244 19.38 -0.36 6.79
C ILE A 244 20.57 -0.07 5.87
N GLY A 245 21.38 0.91 6.26
CA GLY A 245 22.58 1.30 5.55
C GLY A 245 23.61 1.94 6.47
N GLU A 246 24.70 2.40 5.87
CA GLU A 246 25.75 3.15 6.52
C GLU A 246 25.99 4.46 5.78
N TYR A 247 26.18 5.55 6.52
CA TYR A 247 26.59 6.83 5.98
C TYR A 247 27.72 7.40 6.84
N LYS A 248 28.91 7.58 6.25
CA LYS A 248 30.12 8.09 6.94
C LYS A 248 30.45 7.34 8.25
N GLY A 249 30.30 6.01 8.26
CA GLY A 249 30.59 5.17 9.43
C GLY A 249 29.44 5.04 10.44
N GLU A 250 28.32 5.74 10.23
CA GLU A 250 27.16 5.70 11.12
C GLU A 250 26.03 4.86 10.49
N LEU A 251 25.36 4.04 11.33
CA LEU A 251 24.19 3.29 10.89
C LEU A 251 23.00 4.22 10.64
N VAL A 252 22.34 4.02 9.50
CA VAL A 252 21.22 4.84 9.03
C VAL A 252 20.07 3.98 8.52
N ALA A 253 18.87 4.56 8.49
CA ALA A 253 17.75 4.02 7.73
C ALA A 253 17.56 4.84 6.44
N ILE A 254 17.33 4.16 5.33
CA ILE A 254 17.25 4.73 4.00
C ILE A 254 15.86 4.40 3.43
N LYS A 255 14.97 5.39 3.38
CA LYS A 255 13.61 5.27 2.84
C LYS A 255 13.63 5.64 1.35
N CYS A 256 13.16 4.70 0.52
CA CYS A 256 13.06 4.82 -0.93
C CYS A 256 11.61 4.62 -1.37
N LEU A 257 11.29 5.08 -2.58
CA LEU A 257 10.04 4.73 -3.25
C LEU A 257 9.98 3.22 -3.54
N LEU A 258 8.78 2.66 -3.52
CA LEU A 258 8.58 1.25 -3.91
C LEU A 258 8.91 1.03 -5.40
N PRO A 259 9.33 -0.18 -5.79
CA PRO A 259 9.43 -0.56 -7.19
C PRO A 259 8.10 -0.30 -7.92
N GLY A 260 8.14 0.52 -8.98
CA GLY A 260 6.95 0.90 -9.77
C GLY A 260 6.25 2.18 -9.32
N LYS A 261 6.57 2.72 -8.14
CA LYS A 261 6.11 4.05 -7.67
C LYS A 261 6.99 5.15 -8.28
N THR A 262 6.75 5.45 -9.55
CA THR A 262 7.57 6.37 -10.37
C THR A 262 6.79 7.59 -10.85
N THR A 263 5.55 7.77 -10.36
CA THR A 263 4.73 8.91 -10.77
C THR A 263 5.24 10.20 -10.13
N LYS A 264 4.88 11.34 -10.72
CA LYS A 264 5.22 12.65 -10.17
C LYS A 264 4.69 12.82 -8.74
N SER A 265 3.47 12.37 -8.47
CA SER A 265 2.87 12.42 -7.12
C SER A 265 3.65 11.56 -6.13
N ASP A 266 4.05 10.34 -6.51
CA ASP A 266 4.80 9.45 -5.61
C ASP A 266 6.13 10.09 -5.17
N VAL A 267 6.89 10.64 -6.11
CA VAL A 267 8.15 11.33 -5.83
C VAL A 267 7.90 12.60 -5.00
N GLN A 268 6.84 13.36 -5.32
CA GLN A 268 6.51 14.59 -4.61
C GLN A 268 6.16 14.34 -3.13
N PHE A 269 5.43 13.26 -2.80
CA PHE A 269 5.16 12.90 -1.42
C PHE A 269 6.43 12.69 -0.60
N LEU A 270 7.43 12.00 -1.16
CA LEU A 270 8.71 11.80 -0.48
C LEU A 270 9.51 13.11 -0.35
N ILE A 271 9.47 13.98 -1.38
CA ILE A 271 10.08 15.32 -1.32
C ILE A 271 9.45 16.14 -0.19
N ASP A 272 8.13 16.16 -0.09
CA ASP A 272 7.42 16.96 0.90
C ASP A 272 7.66 16.44 2.33
N GLU A 273 7.74 15.12 2.49
CA GLU A 273 8.15 14.50 3.76
C GLU A 273 9.57 14.92 4.14
N ILE A 274 10.55 14.78 3.24
CA ILE A 274 11.94 15.20 3.50
C ILE A 274 12.01 16.68 3.88
N LYS A 275 11.28 17.55 3.17
CA LYS A 275 11.26 19.00 3.45
C LYS A 275 10.69 19.30 4.83
N LEU A 276 9.61 18.63 5.20
CA LEU A 276 9.03 18.79 6.52
C LEU A 276 9.99 18.30 7.61
N THR A 277 10.48 17.06 7.51
CA THR A 277 11.23 16.43 8.58
C THR A 277 12.65 16.96 8.73
N SER A 278 13.25 17.52 7.66
CA SER A 278 14.55 18.21 7.73
C SER A 278 14.50 19.52 8.52
N GLN A 279 13.31 20.09 8.73
CA GLN A 279 13.11 21.29 9.54
C GLN A 279 12.83 20.96 11.01
N LEU A 280 12.59 19.69 11.34
CA LEU A 280 12.28 19.26 12.70
C LEU A 280 13.58 18.97 13.47
N ASP A 281 13.70 19.56 14.64
CA ASP A 281 14.79 19.34 15.58
C ASP A 281 14.21 19.08 16.97
N SER A 282 14.05 17.79 17.28
CA SER A 282 13.52 17.32 18.57
C SER A 282 14.12 15.96 18.92
N PRO A 283 14.49 15.72 20.19
CA PRO A 283 14.96 14.40 20.61
C PRO A 283 13.88 13.31 20.52
N TYR A 284 12.61 13.69 20.34
CA TYR A 284 11.46 12.78 20.30
C TYR A 284 10.91 12.56 18.88
N VAL A 285 11.58 13.08 17.86
CA VAL A 285 11.26 12.88 16.44
C VAL A 285 12.48 12.29 15.74
N VAL A 286 12.26 11.32 14.87
CA VAL A 286 13.36 10.68 14.11
C VAL A 286 14.04 11.73 13.23
N ARG A 287 15.34 11.91 13.46
CA ARG A 287 16.14 12.93 12.80
C ARG A 287 16.41 12.57 11.35
N THR A 288 16.09 13.50 10.45
CA THR A 288 16.47 13.44 9.05
C THR A 288 17.92 13.90 8.89
N LEU A 289 18.76 13.06 8.29
CA LEU A 289 20.16 13.40 8.01
C LEU A 289 20.30 14.14 6.69
N GLY A 290 19.48 13.79 5.71
CA GLY A 290 19.45 14.41 4.40
C GLY A 290 18.81 13.51 3.36
N ALA A 291 19.11 13.79 2.09
CA ALA A 291 18.61 13.02 0.96
C ALA A 291 19.72 12.73 -0.06
N SER A 292 19.63 11.59 -0.75
CA SER A 292 20.52 11.21 -1.85
C SER A 292 19.68 10.90 -3.09
N TRP A 293 20.19 11.24 -4.28
CA TRP A 293 19.56 10.90 -5.55
C TRP A 293 20.53 11.02 -6.72
N ILE A 294 20.39 10.09 -7.68
CA ILE A 294 20.94 10.21 -9.04
C ILE A 294 19.88 10.82 -9.96
N THR A 295 18.65 10.30 -9.87
CA THR A 295 17.47 10.80 -10.58
C THR A 295 16.32 10.97 -9.58
N PRO A 296 15.31 11.80 -9.84
CA PRO A 296 14.20 12.03 -8.90
C PRO A 296 13.44 10.75 -8.49
N VAL A 297 13.35 9.77 -9.38
CA VAL A 297 12.72 8.46 -9.09
C VAL A 297 13.59 7.55 -8.22
N MET A 298 14.87 7.87 -8.08
CA MET A 298 15.84 7.21 -7.19
C MET A 298 16.11 8.07 -5.95
N LEU A 299 15.12 8.85 -5.51
CA LEU A 299 15.23 9.65 -4.31
C LEU A 299 15.26 8.76 -3.06
N GLU A 300 16.23 9.03 -2.19
CA GLU A 300 16.49 8.32 -0.95
C GLU A 300 16.49 9.32 0.19
N MET A 301 15.58 9.15 1.14
CA MET A 301 15.58 9.88 2.40
C MET A 301 16.44 9.11 3.40
N VAL A 302 17.43 9.78 4.00
CA VAL A 302 18.33 9.17 4.98
C VAL A 302 18.01 9.72 6.36
N VAL A 303 17.68 8.83 7.28
CA VAL A 303 17.35 9.16 8.68
C VAL A 303 18.21 8.35 9.64
N GLU A 304 18.24 8.76 10.90
CA GLU A 304 18.92 7.97 11.92
C GLU A 304 18.33 6.57 12.08
N TRP A 305 19.20 5.58 12.28
CA TRP A 305 18.77 4.20 12.59
C TRP A 305 18.24 4.08 14.02
N MET A 306 17.15 3.33 14.23
CA MET A 306 16.55 3.06 15.55
C MET A 306 16.58 1.55 15.81
N ASP A 307 17.47 1.11 16.70
CA ASP A 307 17.93 -0.28 16.77
C ASP A 307 16.93 -1.31 17.33
N ARG A 308 15.83 -0.86 17.95
CA ARG A 308 14.74 -1.74 18.43
C ARG A 308 13.53 -1.77 17.50
N GLY A 309 13.59 -1.10 16.36
CA GLY A 309 12.49 -1.07 15.40
C GLY A 309 11.25 -0.35 15.94
N ASP A 310 10.07 -0.72 15.43
CA ASP A 310 8.80 -0.10 15.81
C ASP A 310 8.18 -0.67 17.10
N LEU A 311 7.38 0.15 17.78
CA LEU A 311 6.72 -0.21 19.03
C LEU A 311 5.78 -1.40 18.85
N LYS A 312 5.15 -1.59 17.69
CA LYS A 312 4.28 -2.76 17.45
C LYS A 312 5.06 -4.06 17.58
N ASN A 313 6.28 -4.12 17.02
CA ASN A 313 7.11 -5.32 17.12
C ASN A 313 7.65 -5.51 18.54
N VAL A 314 8.05 -4.42 19.21
CA VAL A 314 8.45 -4.49 20.63
C VAL A 314 7.32 -5.05 21.50
N LEU A 315 6.07 -4.61 21.29
CA LEU A 315 4.91 -5.13 22.03
C LEU A 315 4.65 -6.61 21.73
N GLU A 316 4.82 -7.05 20.49
CA GLU A 316 4.68 -8.47 20.13
C GLU A 316 5.76 -9.34 20.78
N GLU A 317 7.02 -8.90 20.73
CA GLU A 317 8.17 -9.62 21.31
C GLU A 317 8.14 -9.68 22.84
N THR A 318 7.53 -8.68 23.47
CA THR A 318 7.45 -8.56 24.93
C THR A 318 6.10 -8.98 25.50
N LYS A 319 5.26 -9.58 24.66
CA LYS A 319 3.92 -10.04 25.02
C LYS A 319 3.97 -11.10 26.13
N PRO A 320 3.20 -10.92 27.23
CA PRO A 320 3.19 -11.91 28.30
C PRO A 320 2.51 -13.20 27.83
N ALA A 321 3.11 -14.35 28.20
CA ALA A 321 2.55 -15.67 27.88
C ALA A 321 1.18 -15.91 28.51
N ASN A 322 0.91 -15.29 29.66
CA ASN A 322 -0.40 -15.26 30.31
C ASN A 322 -0.93 -13.82 30.28
N PRO A 323 -2.07 -13.54 29.61
CA PRO A 323 -2.69 -12.20 29.57
C PRO A 323 -3.06 -11.64 30.95
N SER A 324 -3.12 -12.48 31.98
CA SER A 324 -3.41 -12.11 33.37
C SER A 324 -2.18 -11.62 34.15
N VAL A 325 -1.02 -11.50 33.49
CA VAL A 325 0.23 -11.08 34.11
C VAL A 325 0.86 -9.95 33.29
N ASN A 326 1.53 -9.02 33.96
CA ASN A 326 2.30 -7.97 33.29
C ASN A 326 3.52 -8.56 32.56
N SER A 327 3.91 -7.91 31.45
CA SER A 327 5.17 -8.23 30.78
C SER A 327 6.36 -8.02 31.73
N THR A 328 7.25 -9.01 31.78
CA THR A 328 8.50 -8.93 32.53
C THR A 328 9.65 -8.34 31.72
N THR A 329 9.51 -8.27 30.39
CA THR A 329 10.52 -7.78 29.44
C THR A 329 10.20 -6.39 28.88
N PHE A 330 9.01 -5.86 29.19
CA PHE A 330 8.66 -4.46 28.98
C PHE A 330 7.75 -3.99 30.12
N SER A 331 8.38 -3.52 31.19
CA SER A 331 7.74 -3.14 32.44
C SER A 331 6.86 -1.90 32.31
N TRP A 332 5.97 -1.67 33.27
CA TRP A 332 5.15 -0.45 33.29
C TRP A 332 5.99 0.83 33.36
N ARG A 333 7.14 0.80 34.03
CA ARG A 333 8.06 1.93 34.05
C ARG A 333 8.50 2.29 32.63
N GLU A 334 9.05 1.32 31.90
CA GLU A 334 9.56 1.53 30.54
C GLU A 334 8.43 1.94 29.58
N LYS A 335 7.21 1.38 29.74
CA LYS A 335 6.03 1.80 28.98
C LYS A 335 5.65 3.25 29.25
N ILE A 336 5.74 3.72 30.49
CA ILE A 336 5.42 5.11 30.85
C ILE A 336 6.53 6.06 30.35
N GLU A 337 7.80 5.66 30.39
CA GLU A 337 8.91 6.41 29.80
C GLU A 337 8.77 6.52 28.27
N CYS A 338 8.37 5.43 27.61
CA CYS A 338 8.01 5.42 26.19
C CYS A 338 6.84 6.38 25.90
N LEU A 339 5.76 6.30 26.69
CA LEU A 339 4.61 7.18 26.57
C LEU A 339 4.98 8.65 26.77
N LEU A 340 5.85 8.96 27.73
CA LEU A 340 6.34 10.32 27.93
C LEU A 340 7.02 10.84 26.65
N CYS A 341 7.94 10.07 26.07
CA CYS A 341 8.63 10.46 24.84
C CYS A 341 7.64 10.71 23.67
N ILE A 342 6.63 9.85 23.52
CA ILE A 342 5.58 10.02 22.50
C ILE A 342 4.85 11.36 22.70
N VAL A 343 4.43 11.64 23.93
CA VAL A 343 3.68 12.86 24.27
C VAL A 343 4.54 14.12 24.13
N GLU A 344 5.82 14.06 24.47
CA GLU A 344 6.76 15.16 24.23
C GLU A 344 6.97 15.42 22.73
N GLY A 345 7.05 14.35 21.92
CA GLY A 345 7.08 14.46 20.46
C GLY A 345 5.83 15.15 19.91
N LEU A 346 4.64 14.75 20.37
CA LEU A 346 3.39 15.40 19.99
C LEU A 346 3.32 16.86 20.45
N ALA A 347 3.73 17.16 21.68
CA ALA A 347 3.75 18.52 22.20
C ALA A 347 4.67 19.43 21.35
N TYR A 348 5.83 18.91 20.93
CA TYR A 348 6.73 19.60 20.01
C TYR A 348 6.06 19.88 18.66
N LEU A 349 5.49 18.85 18.01
CA LEU A 349 4.82 18.99 16.71
C LEU A 349 3.64 19.97 16.78
N HIS A 350 2.78 19.83 17.80
CA HIS A 350 1.61 20.68 17.99
C HIS A 350 2.00 22.13 18.29
N SER A 351 3.16 22.38 18.91
CA SER A 351 3.67 23.75 19.10
C SER A 351 4.12 24.44 17.80
N LEU A 352 4.33 23.67 16.74
CA LEU A 352 4.66 24.13 15.40
C LEU A 352 3.46 24.08 14.44
N ASP A 353 2.24 23.88 14.97
CA ASP A 353 1.01 23.67 14.20
C ASP A 353 1.08 22.50 13.21
N ILE A 354 1.89 21.47 13.53
CA ILE A 354 2.00 20.24 12.74
C ILE A 354 1.15 19.15 13.39
N ILE A 355 0.26 18.54 12.60
CA ILE A 355 -0.56 17.39 13.02
C ILE A 355 0.08 16.13 12.44
N HIS A 356 0.28 15.08 13.23
CA HIS A 356 0.91 13.85 12.76
C HIS A 356 -0.01 13.04 11.83
N ARG A 357 -1.30 12.93 12.14
CA ARG A 357 -2.39 12.27 11.36
C ARG A 357 -2.33 10.75 11.19
N ASP A 358 -1.17 10.12 11.40
CA ASP A 358 -0.99 8.67 11.32
C ASP A 358 -0.25 8.13 12.55
N LEU A 359 -0.58 8.64 13.75
CA LEU A 359 0.00 8.15 14.98
C LEU A 359 -0.51 6.74 15.32
N LYS A 360 0.41 5.78 15.39
CA LYS A 360 0.15 4.37 15.75
C LYS A 360 1.46 3.71 16.18
N SER A 361 1.39 2.56 16.84
CA SER A 361 2.57 1.80 17.30
C SER A 361 3.60 1.50 16.20
N ARG A 362 3.18 1.37 14.93
CA ARG A 362 4.11 1.17 13.78
C ARG A 362 4.93 2.42 13.43
N ASN A 363 4.44 3.61 13.79
CA ASN A 363 5.06 4.90 13.50
C ASN A 363 5.77 5.49 14.73
N ILE A 364 6.02 4.64 15.73
CA ILE A 364 6.78 4.96 16.94
C ILE A 364 7.99 4.03 16.95
N LEU A 365 9.20 4.58 16.81
CA LEU A 365 10.43 3.81 16.81
C LEU A 365 11.10 3.85 18.18
N MET A 366 11.74 2.74 18.55
CA MET A 366 12.48 2.60 19.80
C MET A 366 13.95 2.34 19.52
N ASP A 367 14.79 2.82 20.43
CA ASP A 367 16.23 2.61 20.39
C ASP A 367 16.79 2.43 21.81
N THR A 368 17.82 1.61 21.95
CA THR A 368 18.45 1.31 23.25
C THR A 368 19.13 2.51 23.89
N LYS A 369 19.59 3.48 23.09
CA LYS A 369 20.32 4.67 23.56
C LYS A 369 19.53 5.97 23.36
N LYS A 370 18.82 6.09 22.24
CA LYS A 370 18.13 7.32 21.83
C LYS A 370 16.70 7.41 22.36
N GLY A 371 16.18 6.33 22.94
CA GLY A 371 14.83 6.27 23.50
C GLY A 371 13.77 6.07 22.43
N THR A 372 12.59 6.67 22.65
CA THR A 372 11.43 6.53 21.75
C THR A 372 11.25 7.79 20.91
N LYS A 373 10.98 7.62 19.61
CA LYS A 373 10.79 8.73 18.66
C LYS A 373 9.66 8.50 17.68
N LEU A 374 8.99 9.58 17.27
CA LEU A 374 7.95 9.58 16.23
C LEU A 374 8.56 9.58 14.83
N THR A 375 7.90 8.91 13.88
CA THR A 375 8.31 8.81 12.47
C THR A 375 7.12 8.81 11.52
N ASP A 376 7.38 8.75 10.21
CA ASP A 376 6.41 8.65 9.12
C ASP A 376 5.46 9.85 9.03
N PHE A 377 6.00 10.97 8.52
CA PHE A 377 5.32 12.25 8.42
C PHE A 377 4.72 12.51 7.03
N GLY A 378 4.60 11.47 6.20
CA GLY A 378 4.10 11.58 4.83
C GLY A 378 2.71 12.20 4.69
N THR A 379 1.92 12.25 5.77
CA THR A 379 0.57 12.83 5.81
C THR A 379 0.47 14.13 6.63
N ALA A 380 1.54 14.56 7.29
CA ALA A 380 1.48 15.59 8.35
C ALA A 380 1.17 17.02 7.86
N ARG A 381 1.20 17.27 6.54
CA ARG A 381 1.02 18.61 5.93
C ARG A 381 -0.06 18.74 4.85
N GLU A 382 -0.80 17.68 4.50
CA GLU A 382 -1.78 17.78 3.40
C GLU A 382 -2.91 18.75 3.77
N THR A 383 -2.81 19.98 3.28
CA THR A 383 -3.78 21.06 3.53
C THR A 383 -4.80 21.15 2.39
N THR A 384 -4.78 20.21 1.45
CA THR A 384 -5.66 20.18 0.29
C THR A 384 -6.83 19.24 0.53
N ASN A 385 -8.04 19.75 0.32
CA ASN A 385 -9.34 19.04 0.32
C ASN A 385 -9.45 17.93 -0.75
N GLU A 386 -8.32 17.42 -1.25
CA GLU A 386 -8.29 16.29 -2.15
C GLU A 386 -8.38 15.03 -1.28
N THR A 387 -9.45 14.28 -1.50
CA THR A 387 -9.75 12.99 -0.87
C THR A 387 -8.52 12.11 -0.80
N MET A 388 -7.85 12.16 0.36
CA MET A 388 -6.96 11.12 0.79
C MET A 388 -7.80 9.87 0.93
N THR A 389 -7.65 8.95 -0.01
CA THR A 389 -8.22 7.62 0.10
C THR A 389 -7.73 7.06 1.41
N ILE A 390 -8.65 6.88 2.36
CA ILE A 390 -8.31 6.47 3.72
C ILE A 390 -7.42 5.23 3.61
N GLY A 391 -6.20 5.32 4.14
CA GLY A 391 -5.18 4.30 3.97
C GLY A 391 -5.65 2.97 4.55
N VAL A 392 -5.52 1.90 3.76
CA VAL A 392 -5.81 0.53 4.18
C VAL A 392 -4.96 0.19 5.41
N GLY A 393 -5.59 0.09 6.59
CA GLY A 393 -4.98 -0.43 7.82
C GLY A 393 -4.77 0.54 8.99
N THR A 394 -5.06 1.85 8.86
CA THR A 394 -4.90 2.84 9.95
C THR A 394 -6.20 3.11 10.75
N TYR A 395 -7.35 2.63 10.29
CA TYR A 395 -8.67 3.03 10.80
C TYR A 395 -8.88 2.87 12.32
N ARG A 396 -8.24 1.88 12.95
CA ARG A 396 -8.39 1.58 14.38
C ARG A 396 -7.84 2.69 15.28
N TRP A 397 -6.93 3.52 14.78
CA TRP A 397 -6.34 4.65 15.52
C TRP A 397 -7.03 5.98 15.23
N MET A 398 -7.91 6.03 14.23
CA MET A 398 -8.52 7.28 13.76
C MET A 398 -9.65 7.74 14.68
N ALA A 399 -9.70 9.05 14.91
CA ALA A 399 -10.75 9.68 15.68
C ALA A 399 -12.12 9.66 14.95
N PRO A 400 -13.25 9.66 15.67
CA PRO A 400 -14.58 9.60 15.07
C PRO A 400 -14.84 10.70 14.04
N GLU A 401 -14.40 11.93 14.30
CA GLU A 401 -14.54 13.08 13.41
C GLU A 401 -13.71 12.93 12.12
N VAL A 402 -12.55 12.29 12.22
CA VAL A 402 -11.70 12.00 11.05
C VAL A 402 -12.35 10.91 10.20
N LEU A 403 -12.88 9.84 10.82
CA LEU A 403 -13.57 8.77 10.10
C LEU A 403 -14.85 9.26 9.40
N LYS A 404 -15.54 10.24 9.98
CA LYS A 404 -16.81 10.76 9.47
C LYS A 404 -16.64 11.83 8.39
N GLU A 405 -15.75 12.80 8.61
CA GLU A 405 -15.68 14.03 7.81
C GLU A 405 -14.27 14.32 7.28
N ASN A 406 -13.30 13.43 7.52
CA ASN A 406 -11.88 13.60 7.15
C ASN A 406 -11.26 14.90 7.69
N TYR A 407 -11.77 15.39 8.82
CA TYR A 407 -11.35 16.64 9.44
C TYR A 407 -10.27 16.37 10.50
N TYR A 408 -9.04 16.82 10.23
CA TYR A 408 -7.89 16.62 11.12
C TYR A 408 -7.62 17.87 11.97
N THR A 409 -7.44 17.66 13.26
CA THR A 409 -6.94 18.65 14.22
C THR A 409 -5.87 18.02 15.10
N VAL A 410 -5.14 18.82 15.88
CA VAL A 410 -4.22 18.29 16.91
C VAL A 410 -4.91 17.34 17.90
N ALA A 411 -6.22 17.52 18.14
CA ALA A 411 -7.01 16.64 19.00
C ALA A 411 -7.23 15.24 18.39
N ALA A 412 -7.11 15.08 17.07
CA ALA A 412 -7.16 13.77 16.42
C ALA A 412 -5.91 12.93 16.78
N ASP A 413 -4.72 13.54 16.83
CA ASP A 413 -3.51 12.86 17.30
C ASP A 413 -3.64 12.42 18.76
N ILE A 414 -4.32 13.22 19.59
CA ILE A 414 -4.58 12.85 21.00
C ILE A 414 -5.50 11.63 21.09
N TYR A 415 -6.50 11.52 20.21
CA TYR A 415 -7.32 10.32 20.16
C TYR A 415 -6.50 9.09 19.76
N SER A 416 -5.66 9.22 18.72
CA SER A 416 -4.74 8.17 18.29
C SER A 416 -3.74 7.77 19.38
N LEU A 417 -3.29 8.72 20.20
CA LEU A 417 -2.47 8.46 21.39
C LEU A 417 -3.23 7.59 22.40
N GLY A 418 -4.53 7.83 22.61
CA GLY A 418 -5.37 6.97 23.44
C GLY A 418 -5.38 5.51 22.96
N MET A 419 -5.40 5.31 21.65
CA MET A 419 -5.30 3.98 21.03
C MET A 419 -3.92 3.36 21.25
N VAL A 420 -2.84 4.15 21.16
CA VAL A 420 -1.48 3.69 21.50
C VAL A 420 -1.36 3.32 22.98
N ILE A 421 -2.03 4.03 23.89
CA ILE A 421 -2.08 3.64 25.32
C ILE A 421 -2.78 2.28 25.49
N ALA A 422 -3.83 2.01 24.72
CA ALA A 422 -4.47 0.69 24.71
C ALA A 422 -3.51 -0.41 24.21
N GLU A 423 -2.68 -0.13 23.21
CA GLU A 423 -1.64 -1.05 22.74
C GLU A 423 -0.56 -1.29 23.80
N LEU A 424 -0.05 -0.24 24.45
CA LEU A 424 0.91 -0.37 25.56
C LEU A 424 0.33 -1.21 26.71
N SER A 425 -0.97 -1.06 26.95
CA SER A 425 -1.70 -1.77 28.00
C SER A 425 -1.90 -3.25 27.70
N THR A 426 -2.32 -3.57 26.48
CA THR A 426 -2.77 -4.93 26.12
C THR A 426 -1.74 -5.73 25.34
N HIS A 427 -0.72 -5.08 24.75
CA HIS A 427 0.21 -5.66 23.77
C HIS A 427 -0.50 -6.22 22.54
N HIS A 428 -1.66 -5.64 22.20
CA HIS A 428 -2.47 -6.03 21.06
C HIS A 428 -2.92 -4.80 20.28
N ILE A 429 -3.21 -5.02 18.99
CA ILE A 429 -3.87 -4.03 18.14
C ILE A 429 -5.25 -3.68 18.75
N PRO A 430 -5.67 -2.41 18.76
CA PRO A 430 -6.94 -2.00 19.35
C PRO A 430 -8.13 -2.79 18.76
N TYR A 431 -9.09 -3.15 19.62
CA TYR A 431 -10.32 -3.89 19.27
C TYR A 431 -10.13 -5.34 18.75
N VAL A 432 -8.95 -5.95 18.89
CA VAL A 432 -8.73 -7.33 18.41
C VAL A 432 -9.61 -8.37 19.11
N ASP A 433 -9.98 -8.09 20.36
CA ASP A 433 -10.77 -8.93 21.25
C ASP A 433 -12.29 -8.70 21.11
N MET A 434 -12.70 -7.75 20.26
CA MET A 434 -14.09 -7.40 20.06
C MET A 434 -14.76 -8.36 19.07
N THR A 435 -15.92 -8.89 19.45
CA THR A 435 -16.69 -9.85 18.66
C THR A 435 -18.12 -9.37 18.44
N ASN A 436 -18.75 -9.82 17.35
CA ASN A 436 -20.18 -9.63 17.13
C ASN A 436 -21.01 -10.61 17.98
N GLU A 437 -22.34 -10.49 17.90
CA GLU A 437 -23.29 -11.36 18.61
C GLU A 437 -23.11 -12.87 18.31
N LYS A 438 -22.44 -13.21 17.20
CA LYS A 438 -22.14 -14.58 16.78
C LYS A 438 -20.75 -15.05 17.25
N GLY A 439 -20.06 -14.28 18.08
CA GLY A 439 -18.73 -14.58 18.59
C GLY A 439 -17.59 -14.46 17.57
N LYS A 440 -17.85 -13.89 16.38
CA LYS A 440 -16.81 -13.64 15.36
C LYS A 440 -16.17 -12.27 15.58
N THR A 441 -14.84 -12.18 15.46
CA THR A 441 -14.11 -10.92 15.53
C THR A 441 -14.68 -9.87 14.59
N LEU A 442 -14.77 -8.62 15.08
CA LEU A 442 -15.24 -7.51 14.28
C LEU A 442 -14.26 -7.18 13.15
N VAL A 443 -14.80 -7.03 11.94
CA VAL A 443 -14.06 -6.52 10.78
C VAL A 443 -13.87 -5.00 10.90
N ASP A 444 -12.85 -4.46 10.24
CA ASP A 444 -12.48 -3.04 10.36
C ASP A 444 -13.63 -2.08 10.01
N THR A 445 -14.46 -2.40 9.02
CA THR A 445 -15.61 -1.58 8.64
C THR A 445 -16.69 -1.53 9.72
N ALA A 446 -16.88 -2.62 10.47
CA ALA A 446 -17.79 -2.63 11.62
C ALA A 446 -17.22 -1.80 12.77
N ILE A 447 -15.92 -1.92 13.05
CA ILE A 447 -15.24 -1.12 14.07
C ILE A 447 -15.34 0.37 13.75
N MET A 448 -15.05 0.78 12.52
CA MET A 448 -15.19 2.18 12.08
C MET A 448 -16.60 2.71 12.33
N SER A 449 -17.63 1.97 11.89
CA SER A 449 -19.02 2.35 12.10
C SER A 449 -19.35 2.50 13.59
N MET A 450 -18.89 1.57 14.42
CA MET A 450 -19.13 1.63 15.87
C MET A 450 -18.38 2.78 16.55
N VAL A 451 -17.16 3.11 16.10
CA VAL A 451 -16.41 4.27 16.59
C VAL A 451 -17.11 5.58 16.21
N ILE A 452 -17.56 5.72 14.96
CA ILE A 452 -18.33 6.88 14.48
C ILE A 452 -19.61 7.08 15.31
N ASN A 453 -20.26 5.97 15.71
CA ASN A 453 -21.48 5.99 16.50
C ASN A 453 -21.24 6.02 18.02
N ASN A 454 -19.99 6.16 18.47
CA ASN A 454 -19.61 6.13 19.88
C ASN A 454 -20.10 4.89 20.65
N SER A 455 -20.16 3.74 19.98
CA SER A 455 -20.73 2.51 20.54
C SER A 455 -19.68 1.46 20.91
N ILE A 456 -18.39 1.79 20.80
CA ILE A 456 -17.27 0.91 21.13
C ILE A 456 -16.09 1.71 21.66
N GLN A 457 -15.29 1.09 22.53
CA GLN A 457 -14.01 1.59 23.00
C GLN A 457 -13.04 0.43 23.10
N PRO A 458 -11.72 0.66 22.95
CA PRO A 458 -10.75 -0.42 23.01
C PRO A 458 -10.58 -0.92 24.44
N THR A 459 -10.17 -2.17 24.57
CA THR A 459 -9.84 -2.75 25.87
C THR A 459 -8.58 -2.11 26.45
N ILE A 460 -8.67 -1.71 27.72
CA ILE A 460 -7.53 -1.37 28.56
C ILE A 460 -7.40 -2.46 29.63
N SER A 461 -6.24 -3.11 29.71
CA SER A 461 -5.98 -4.19 30.66
C SER A 461 -6.25 -3.72 32.10
N PRO A 462 -6.96 -4.50 32.93
CA PRO A 462 -7.14 -4.21 34.36
C PRO A 462 -5.84 -4.10 35.15
N LEU A 463 -4.74 -4.65 34.63
CA LEU A 463 -3.40 -4.57 35.23
C LEU A 463 -2.72 -3.21 34.99
N SER A 464 -3.34 -2.33 34.21
CA SER A 464 -2.82 -1.00 33.94
C SER A 464 -2.96 -0.08 35.15
N PRO A 465 -2.01 0.85 35.36
CA PRO A 465 -2.17 1.89 36.37
C PRO A 465 -3.53 2.60 36.21
N PRO A 466 -4.32 2.79 37.28
CA PRO A 466 -5.66 3.39 37.17
C PRO A 466 -5.67 4.77 36.51
N TRP A 467 -4.67 5.60 36.83
CA TRP A 467 -4.51 6.93 36.22
C TRP A 467 -4.27 6.87 34.71
N LEU A 468 -3.59 5.83 34.22
CA LEU A 468 -3.30 5.66 32.81
C LEU A 468 -4.55 5.24 32.04
N LYS A 469 -5.39 4.39 32.65
CA LYS A 469 -6.71 4.07 32.10
C LYS A 469 -7.56 5.33 31.99
N GLU A 470 -7.62 6.15 33.03
CA GLU A 470 -8.36 7.42 33.01
C GLU A 470 -7.84 8.35 31.90
N MET A 471 -6.52 8.50 31.79
CA MET A 471 -5.87 9.27 30.74
C MET A 471 -6.24 8.77 29.35
N ALA A 472 -6.17 7.45 29.10
CA ALA A 472 -6.55 6.87 27.82
C ALA A 472 -8.00 7.20 27.45
N MET A 473 -8.91 7.11 28.42
CA MET A 473 -10.33 7.41 28.23
C MET A 473 -10.57 8.89 27.93
N GLN A 474 -9.84 9.80 28.58
CA GLN A 474 -9.88 11.24 28.27
C GLN A 474 -9.36 11.52 26.86
N CYS A 475 -8.25 10.89 26.46
CA CYS A 475 -7.72 10.98 25.10
C CYS A 475 -8.72 10.50 24.06
N MET A 476 -9.47 9.43 24.34
CA MET A 476 -10.48 8.84 23.45
C MET A 476 -11.88 9.45 23.61
N SER A 477 -12.00 10.64 24.22
CA SER A 477 -13.28 11.33 24.31
C SER A 477 -13.88 11.56 22.92
N PHE A 478 -15.17 11.29 22.78
CA PHE A 478 -15.87 11.41 21.49
C PHE A 478 -15.79 12.84 20.94
N MET A 479 -16.02 13.82 21.80
CA MET A 479 -15.92 15.24 21.45
C MET A 479 -14.44 15.70 21.48
N PRO A 480 -13.87 16.20 20.36
CA PRO A 480 -12.45 16.57 20.28
C PRO A 480 -12.01 17.61 21.32
N GLU A 481 -12.87 18.58 21.63
CA GLU A 481 -12.62 19.65 22.59
C GLU A 481 -12.48 19.19 24.05
N ASN A 482 -12.96 17.98 24.35
CA ASN A 482 -12.85 17.38 25.68
C ASN A 482 -11.54 16.59 25.86
N ARG A 483 -10.74 16.44 24.80
CA ARG A 483 -9.46 15.74 24.85
C ARG A 483 -8.39 16.66 25.43
N PRO A 484 -7.49 16.17 26.31
CA PRO A 484 -6.41 16.98 26.86
C PRO A 484 -5.38 17.32 25.79
N THR A 485 -4.63 18.39 25.97
CA THR A 485 -3.50 18.71 25.08
C THR A 485 -2.30 17.83 25.39
N ALA A 486 -1.40 17.64 24.41
CA ALA A 486 -0.15 16.92 24.63
C ALA A 486 0.67 17.51 25.80
N LEU A 487 0.66 18.83 25.97
CA LEU A 487 1.32 19.49 27.10
C LEU A 487 0.72 19.11 28.47
N GLN A 488 -0.61 19.06 28.58
CA GLN A 488 -1.30 18.63 29.80
C GLN A 488 -1.00 17.16 30.13
N LEU A 489 -0.95 16.30 29.11
CA LEU A 489 -0.59 14.90 29.25
C LEU A 489 0.86 14.74 29.72
N SER A 490 1.80 15.48 29.12
CA SER A 490 3.22 15.48 29.52
C SER A 490 3.38 15.81 31.00
N ALA A 491 2.76 16.90 31.45
CA ALA A 491 2.82 17.33 32.86
C ALA A 491 2.29 16.23 33.81
N THR A 492 1.20 15.57 33.41
CA THR A 492 0.59 14.48 34.17
C THR A 492 1.52 13.27 34.25
N ILE A 493 2.10 12.83 33.13
CA ILE A 493 3.00 11.67 33.07
C ILE A 493 4.27 11.93 33.89
N ARG A 494 4.88 13.11 33.76
CA ARG A 494 6.07 13.50 34.55
C ARG A 494 5.80 13.47 36.05
N LYS A 495 4.61 13.90 36.48
CA LYS A 495 4.20 13.81 37.89
C LYS A 495 4.10 12.35 38.35
N GLN A 496 3.53 11.48 37.53
CA GLN A 496 3.39 10.05 37.85
C GLN A 496 4.74 9.32 37.89
N LEU A 497 5.65 9.60 36.96
CA LEU A 497 7.01 9.03 36.97
C LEU A 497 7.80 9.40 38.23
N LYS A 498 7.75 10.67 38.64
CA LYS A 498 8.38 11.11 39.89
C LYS A 498 7.84 10.38 41.13
N ALA A 499 6.56 10.04 41.12
CA ALA A 499 5.93 9.28 42.21
C ALA A 499 6.28 7.79 42.19
N LEU A 500 6.86 7.26 41.09
CA LEU A 500 7.39 5.90 41.02
C LEU A 500 8.87 5.83 41.45
N ASP A 501 9.58 6.97 41.44
CA ASP A 501 10.99 7.09 41.82
C ASP A 501 11.20 7.33 43.32
N GLY A 502 10.17 7.82 44.02
CA GLY A 502 10.17 8.08 45.47
C GLY A 502 9.31 7.07 46.22
#